data_AF-A0A939FFB6-F1
#
_entry.id   AF-A0A939FFB6-F1
#
_cell.length_a   1.000
_cell.length_b   1.000
_cell.length_c   1.000
_cell.angle_alpha   90.00
_cell.angle_beta   90.00
_cell.angle_gamma   90.00
#
_symmetry.space_group_name_H-M   'P 1'
#
loop_
_entity.id
_entity.type
_entity.pdbx_description
1 polymer ?
#
loop_
_entity_poly.entity_id
_entity_poly.type
_entity_poly.pdbx_seq_one_letter_code
_entity_poly.pdbx_strand_id
1 'polypeptide(L)'
;MDSDTDGDRGKGPTRGEASLVSLGHFLHTAFDADDVALDVLSLTSETLDMHLGSQAKRIAGGEISPRSIRLRLILPDVTGIRLAFPRAVGDEDDDRPRRRHREMVISHARSLRESLMALQQRELVEEVSVRIRKVPLTPTQKLYLLNGEQLLEGYYTLDEWTPAPAEGAGGTIVDSIGLGAELFPYSRRDQAFKVEAAQRFFDSYWNQLAQEMDLSGD
;
A
#
# COMPACT_ATOMS: atom_id res chain seq x y z
N MET A 1 -43.32 29.02 -17.48
CA MET A 1 -43.98 27.74 -17.13
C MET A 1 -43.79 26.86 -18.35
N ASP A 2 -42.80 25.98 -18.41
CA ASP A 2 -42.04 25.36 -17.33
C ASP A 2 -40.57 25.12 -17.73
N SER A 3 -39.74 25.15 -16.69
CA SER A 3 -38.40 24.53 -16.58
C SER A 3 -38.52 23.01 -16.84
N ASP A 4 -37.48 22.22 -17.12
CA ASP A 4 -36.30 22.04 -16.30
C ASP A 4 -35.29 21.11 -17.01
N THR A 5 -34.02 21.52 -16.91
CA THR A 5 -32.81 20.70 -16.72
C THR A 5 -32.75 19.27 -17.25
N ASP A 6 -32.02 19.09 -18.36
CA ASP A 6 -31.33 17.83 -18.66
C ASP A 6 -30.15 17.69 -17.69
N GLY A 7 -30.33 16.78 -16.73
CA GLY A 7 -29.40 16.54 -15.64
C GLY A 7 -28.09 15.95 -16.14
N ASP A 8 -27.02 16.70 -15.88
CA ASP A 8 -25.64 16.21 -15.81
C ASP A 8 -25.59 14.98 -14.89
N ARG A 9 -25.71 13.79 -15.48
CA ARG A 9 -25.45 12.53 -14.80
C ARG A 9 -23.93 12.41 -14.67
N GLY A 10 -23.43 13.03 -13.60
CA GLY A 10 -22.07 12.92 -13.14
C GLY A 10 -21.59 11.47 -13.22
N LYS A 11 -20.51 11.29 -13.98
CA LYS A 11 -19.79 10.03 -14.11
C LYS A 11 -19.31 9.63 -12.71
N GLY A 12 -20.04 8.72 -12.07
CA GLY A 12 -19.68 8.22 -10.74
C GLY A 12 -18.26 7.64 -10.75
N PRO A 13 -17.56 7.67 -9.61
CA PRO A 13 -16.17 7.23 -9.57
C PRO A 13 -16.06 5.79 -10.06
N THR A 14 -15.15 5.58 -11.02
CA THR A 14 -14.72 4.29 -11.50
C THR A 14 -14.26 3.44 -10.31
N ARG A 15 -14.49 2.12 -10.33
CA ARG A 15 -14.23 1.19 -9.22
C ARG A 15 -12.81 1.31 -8.60
N GLY A 16 -11.84 1.78 -9.39
CA GLY A 16 -10.50 2.26 -9.00
C GLY A 16 -10.48 3.35 -7.92
N GLU A 17 -11.27 4.39 -8.14
CA GLU A 17 -11.30 5.64 -7.38
C GLU A 17 -11.91 5.46 -5.99
N ALA A 18 -12.88 4.55 -5.81
CA ALA A 18 -13.48 4.31 -4.49
C ALA A 18 -12.48 3.76 -3.45
N SER A 19 -11.53 2.92 -3.88
CA SER A 19 -10.48 2.38 -2.99
C SER A 19 -9.38 3.39 -2.65
N LEU A 20 -9.06 4.28 -3.59
CA LEU A 20 -8.12 5.39 -3.40
C LEU A 20 -8.71 6.46 -2.47
N VAL A 21 -10.02 6.69 -2.58
CA VAL A 21 -10.76 7.60 -1.69
C VAL A 21 -10.82 7.05 -0.26
N SER A 22 -10.91 5.73 -0.07
CA SER A 22 -10.98 5.15 1.29
C SER A 22 -9.64 5.19 2.03
N LEU A 23 -8.53 4.71 1.44
CA LEU A 23 -7.23 4.70 2.14
C LEU A 23 -6.74 6.11 2.49
N GLY A 24 -6.83 7.04 1.53
CA GLY A 24 -6.40 8.42 1.72
C GLY A 24 -7.14 9.11 2.87
N HIS A 25 -8.44 8.89 3.00
CA HIS A 25 -9.25 9.42 4.10
C HIS A 25 -8.74 8.93 5.47
N PHE A 26 -8.57 7.62 5.63
CA PHE A 26 -8.11 7.05 6.91
C PHE A 26 -6.67 7.42 7.25
N LEU A 27 -5.78 7.50 6.25
CA LEU A 27 -4.42 8.00 6.47
C LEU A 27 -4.42 9.48 6.86
N HIS A 28 -5.28 10.31 6.25
CA HIS A 28 -5.40 11.71 6.62
C HIS A 28 -5.74 11.87 8.09
N THR A 29 -6.75 11.13 8.59
CA THR A 29 -7.12 11.10 10.01
C THR A 29 -6.02 10.52 10.89
N ALA A 30 -5.35 9.44 10.47
CA ALA A 30 -4.29 8.83 11.27
C ALA A 30 -3.09 9.78 11.48
N PHE A 31 -2.80 10.63 10.49
CA PHE A 31 -1.69 11.59 10.54
C PHE A 31 -2.00 12.87 11.34
N ASP A 32 -3.25 13.06 11.77
CA ASP A 32 -3.62 14.16 12.67
C ASP A 32 -3.23 13.86 14.14
N ALA A 33 -2.72 12.65 14.44
CA ALA A 33 -2.24 12.26 15.76
C ALA A 33 -0.78 12.69 16.00
N ASP A 34 -0.42 12.92 17.26
CA ASP A 34 0.97 13.24 17.66
C ASP A 34 1.94 12.08 17.36
N ASP A 35 1.49 10.84 17.56
CA ASP A 35 2.29 9.64 17.33
C ASP A 35 1.61 8.75 16.30
N VAL A 36 2.18 8.71 15.09
CA VAL A 36 1.64 7.95 13.96
C VAL A 36 2.30 6.58 13.90
N ALA A 37 1.49 5.53 13.89
CA ALA A 37 1.95 4.15 13.82
C ALA A 37 1.23 3.40 12.71
N LEU A 38 2.00 2.92 11.72
CA LEU A 38 1.48 2.21 10.56
C LEU A 38 2.08 0.80 10.52
N ASP A 39 1.22 -0.21 10.51
CA ASP A 39 1.61 -1.61 10.30
C ASP A 39 0.90 -2.12 9.04
N VAL A 40 1.69 -2.43 8.00
CA VAL A 40 1.16 -2.68 6.65
C VAL A 40 1.70 -3.98 6.07
N LEU A 41 0.80 -4.81 5.53
CA LEU A 41 1.14 -5.96 4.71
C LEU A 41 0.50 -5.79 3.34
N SER A 42 1.28 -5.84 2.27
CA SER A 42 0.80 -5.70 0.90
C SER A 42 1.71 -6.38 -0.12
N LEU A 43 1.18 -6.62 -1.32
CA LEU A 43 1.94 -7.12 -2.49
C LEU A 43 2.91 -6.06 -3.03
N THR A 44 2.48 -4.80 -3.08
CA THR A 44 3.30 -3.62 -3.43
C THR A 44 3.01 -2.49 -2.45
N SER A 45 3.88 -1.50 -2.35
CA SER A 45 3.64 -0.29 -1.54
C SER A 45 3.16 0.91 -2.37
N GLU A 46 2.83 0.74 -3.65
CA GLU A 46 2.51 1.81 -4.60
C GLU A 46 1.43 2.78 -4.07
N THR A 47 0.28 2.26 -3.67
CA THR A 47 -0.82 3.10 -3.16
C THR A 47 -0.45 3.81 -1.86
N LEU A 48 0.29 3.12 -0.98
CA LEU A 48 0.75 3.70 0.29
C LEU A 48 1.76 4.81 0.05
N ASP A 49 2.73 4.59 -0.82
CA ASP A 49 3.78 5.55 -1.23
C ASP A 49 3.15 6.86 -1.72
N MET A 50 2.13 6.77 -2.60
CA MET A 50 1.39 7.94 -3.07
C MET A 50 0.73 8.74 -1.93
N HIS A 51 0.00 8.07 -1.02
CA HIS A 51 -0.70 8.76 0.06
C HIS A 51 0.25 9.31 1.12
N LEU A 52 1.34 8.61 1.43
CA LEU A 52 2.36 9.10 2.35
C LEU A 52 3.11 10.30 1.78
N GLY A 53 3.37 10.34 0.46
CA GLY A 53 3.87 11.53 -0.21
C GLY A 53 2.93 12.74 -0.04
N SER A 54 1.61 12.53 -0.02
CA SER A 54 0.64 13.59 0.31
C SER A 54 0.72 14.01 1.78
N GLN A 55 0.88 13.08 2.73
CA GLN A 55 1.02 13.43 4.14
C GLN A 55 2.32 14.20 4.41
N ALA A 56 3.42 13.80 3.77
CA ALA A 56 4.70 14.49 3.86
C ALA A 56 4.61 15.95 3.37
N LYS A 57 3.78 16.22 2.35
CA LYS A 57 3.50 17.59 1.89
C LYS A 57 2.72 18.40 2.93
N ARG A 58 1.70 17.82 3.57
CA ARG A 58 0.94 18.48 4.65
C ARG A 58 1.85 18.86 5.82
N ILE A 59 2.74 17.94 6.23
CA ILE A 59 3.74 18.18 7.28
C ILE A 59 4.70 19.30 6.87
N ALA A 60 5.25 19.24 5.65
CA ALA A 60 6.15 20.27 5.15
C ALA A 60 5.48 21.65 5.00
N GLY A 61 4.16 21.69 4.79
CA GLY A 61 3.35 22.92 4.75
C GLY A 61 2.92 23.42 6.12
N GLY A 62 3.17 22.67 7.21
CA GLY A 62 2.74 23.02 8.56
C GLY A 62 1.25 22.82 8.82
N GLU A 63 0.54 22.07 7.96
CA GLU A 63 -0.88 21.75 8.16
C GLU A 63 -1.10 20.75 9.30
N ILE A 64 -0.11 19.89 9.52
CA ILE A 64 -0.05 18.91 10.62
C ILE A 64 1.40 18.81 11.11
N SER A 65 1.57 18.39 12.36
CA SER A 65 2.88 18.32 13.02
C SER A 65 2.97 17.10 13.94
N PRO A 66 2.95 15.87 13.39
CA PRO A 66 3.16 14.68 14.21
C PRO A 66 4.55 14.74 14.83
N ARG A 67 4.65 14.38 16.11
CA ARG A 67 5.91 14.24 16.83
C ARG A 67 6.69 13.02 16.35
N SER A 68 6.01 11.90 16.14
CA SER A 68 6.64 10.65 15.70
C SER A 68 5.89 9.95 14.57
N ILE A 69 6.64 9.28 13.68
CA ILE A 69 6.10 8.41 12.64
C ILE A 69 6.85 7.08 12.64
N ARG A 70 6.12 5.99 12.86
CA ARG A 70 6.63 4.63 12.77
C ARG A 70 5.89 3.85 11.67
N LEU A 71 6.64 3.27 10.76
CA LEU A 71 6.14 2.35 9.74
C LEU A 71 6.84 0.98 9.85
N ARG A 72 6.03 -0.07 10.01
CA ARG A 72 6.42 -1.47 9.75
C ARG A 72 5.72 -1.94 8.49
N LEU A 73 6.47 -2.24 7.45
CA LEU A 73 5.96 -2.66 6.15
C LEU A 73 6.44 -4.07 5.81
N ILE A 74 5.50 -4.98 5.52
CA ILE A 74 5.75 -6.33 5.02
C ILE A 74 5.39 -6.40 3.54
N LEU A 75 6.36 -6.81 2.72
CA LEU A 75 6.24 -7.02 1.29
C LEU A 75 6.56 -8.48 0.91
N PRO A 76 6.18 -8.97 -0.27
CA PRO A 76 6.64 -10.27 -0.77
C PRO A 76 8.17 -10.29 -0.98
N ASP A 77 8.79 -11.45 -0.78
CA ASP A 77 10.17 -11.67 -1.23
C ASP A 77 10.22 -11.84 -2.76
N VAL A 78 10.30 -10.70 -3.44
CA VAL A 78 10.41 -10.61 -4.91
C VAL A 78 11.74 -11.10 -5.49
N THR A 79 12.70 -11.51 -4.64
CA THR A 79 14.03 -11.97 -5.05
C THR A 79 14.29 -13.44 -4.74
N GLY A 80 13.72 -13.95 -3.65
CA GLY A 80 13.99 -15.27 -3.10
C GLY A 80 12.93 -16.32 -3.39
N ILE A 81 11.76 -15.93 -3.92
CA ILE A 81 10.69 -16.88 -4.27
C ILE A 81 10.07 -16.55 -5.63
N ARG A 82 9.47 -17.58 -6.25
CA ARG A 82 8.60 -17.41 -7.41
C ARG A 82 7.19 -17.08 -6.93
N LEU A 83 6.77 -15.84 -7.10
CA LEU A 83 5.40 -15.43 -6.77
C LEU A 83 4.36 -16.12 -7.66
N ALA A 84 3.18 -16.39 -7.11
CA ALA A 84 2.07 -16.98 -7.85
C ALA A 84 1.51 -16.04 -8.94
N PHE A 85 1.67 -14.73 -8.75
CA PHE A 85 1.38 -13.67 -9.71
C PHE A 85 2.31 -12.46 -9.44
N PRO A 86 2.56 -11.62 -10.45
CA PRO A 86 2.11 -11.74 -11.84
C PRO A 86 2.78 -12.87 -12.63
N ARG A 87 2.09 -13.34 -13.68
CA ARG A 87 2.60 -14.36 -14.63
C ARG A 87 2.06 -14.11 -16.03
N ALA A 88 2.79 -14.53 -17.07
CA ALA A 88 2.32 -14.35 -18.45
C ALA A 88 1.23 -15.37 -18.79
N VAL A 89 0.30 -14.97 -19.65
CA VAL A 89 -0.72 -15.87 -20.19
C VAL A 89 -0.09 -16.72 -21.29
N GLY A 90 -0.18 -18.04 -21.17
CA GLY A 90 0.33 -19.00 -22.16
C GLY A 90 1.81 -19.37 -22.02
N ASP A 91 2.57 -18.70 -21.16
CA ASP A 91 3.96 -19.05 -20.81
C ASP A 91 4.23 -18.71 -19.34
N GLU A 92 3.95 -19.64 -18.43
CA GLU A 92 4.08 -19.37 -16.99
C GLU A 92 5.53 -19.15 -16.55
N ASP A 93 6.49 -19.67 -17.33
CA ASP A 93 7.93 -19.58 -17.07
C ASP A 93 8.53 -18.26 -17.56
N ASP A 94 7.82 -17.49 -18.38
CA ASP A 94 8.22 -16.13 -18.71
C ASP A 94 8.35 -15.26 -17.44
N ASP A 95 9.59 -14.82 -17.19
CA ASP A 95 9.95 -14.05 -16.01
C ASP A 95 9.73 -12.54 -16.18
N ARG A 96 9.46 -12.06 -17.39
CA ARG A 96 9.24 -10.63 -17.68
C ARG A 96 8.21 -9.97 -16.74
N PRO A 97 7.03 -10.57 -16.48
CA PRO A 97 6.05 -9.98 -15.56
C PRO A 97 6.56 -9.90 -14.11
N ARG A 98 7.26 -10.94 -13.64
CA ARG A 98 7.80 -11.00 -12.27
C ARG A 98 8.97 -10.02 -12.10
N ARG A 99 9.82 -9.89 -13.10
CA ARG A 99 10.90 -8.89 -13.11
C ARG A 99 10.36 -7.47 -13.02
N ARG A 100 9.35 -7.14 -13.84
CA ARG A 100 8.64 -5.83 -13.76
C ARG A 100 8.08 -5.61 -12.36
N HIS A 101 7.41 -6.61 -11.80
CA HIS A 101 6.82 -6.53 -10.47
C HIS A 101 7.87 -6.29 -9.38
N ARG A 102 8.99 -7.03 -9.43
CA ARG A 102 10.13 -6.83 -8.54
C ARG A 102 10.64 -5.39 -8.58
N GLU A 103 10.81 -4.83 -9.78
CA GLU A 103 11.26 -3.45 -9.96
C GLU A 103 10.27 -2.46 -9.33
N MET A 104 8.96 -2.63 -9.56
CA MET A 104 7.92 -1.80 -8.92
C MET A 104 7.96 -1.88 -7.40
N VAL A 105 7.98 -3.11 -6.83
CA VAL A 105 7.99 -3.34 -5.39
C VAL A 105 9.19 -2.63 -4.74
N ILE A 106 10.39 -2.79 -5.32
CA ILE A 106 11.60 -2.18 -4.77
C ILE A 106 11.55 -0.65 -4.94
N SER A 107 11.12 -0.14 -6.09
CA SER A 107 11.07 1.30 -6.37
C SER A 107 10.14 2.04 -5.41
N HIS A 108 8.90 1.55 -5.23
CA HIS A 108 7.95 2.18 -4.32
C HIS A 108 8.36 2.03 -2.85
N ALA A 109 9.01 0.92 -2.47
CA ALA A 109 9.53 0.77 -1.11
C ALA A 109 10.64 1.79 -0.81
N ARG A 110 11.53 2.04 -1.78
CA ARG A 110 12.58 3.08 -1.66
C ARG A 110 11.98 4.48 -1.59
N SER A 111 11.14 4.84 -2.55
CA SER A 111 10.49 6.16 -2.63
C SER A 111 9.79 6.51 -1.32
N LEU A 112 9.00 5.56 -0.80
CA LEU A 112 8.28 5.73 0.46
C LEU A 112 9.24 5.98 1.63
N ARG A 113 10.27 5.13 1.77
CA ARG A 113 11.26 5.24 2.85
C ARG A 113 11.97 6.58 2.79
N GLU A 114 12.40 7.01 1.60
CA GLU A 114 13.06 8.29 1.38
C GLU A 114 12.15 9.46 1.75
N SER A 115 10.88 9.42 1.33
CA SER A 115 9.89 10.47 1.63
C SER A 115 9.71 10.66 3.14
N LEU A 116 9.56 9.58 3.91
CA LEU A 116 9.40 9.67 5.37
C LEU A 116 10.71 10.08 6.06
N MET A 117 11.84 9.49 5.68
CA MET A 117 13.14 9.83 6.28
C MET A 117 13.55 11.28 6.00
N ALA A 118 13.12 11.85 4.88
CA ALA A 118 13.34 13.26 4.56
C ALA A 118 12.64 14.21 5.55
N LEU A 119 11.51 13.81 6.16
CA LEU A 119 10.84 14.62 7.19
C LEU A 119 11.71 14.79 8.42
N GLN A 120 12.35 13.70 8.88
CA GLN A 120 13.27 13.75 10.01
C GLN A 120 14.54 14.54 9.68
N GLN A 121 15.13 14.32 8.51
CA GLN A 121 16.33 15.06 8.07
C GLN A 121 16.12 16.57 7.97
N ARG A 122 14.87 17.00 7.70
CA ARG A 122 14.47 18.40 7.64
C ARG A 122 13.99 18.94 8.98
N GLU A 123 14.10 18.15 10.05
CA GLU A 123 13.67 18.50 11.41
C GLU A 123 12.17 18.85 11.49
N LEU A 124 11.36 18.28 10.58
CA LEU A 124 9.91 18.48 10.55
C LEU A 124 9.16 17.49 11.44
N VAL A 125 9.79 16.35 11.74
CA VAL A 125 9.29 15.30 12.64
C VAL A 125 10.47 14.84 13.48
N GLU A 126 10.30 14.77 14.80
CA GLU A 126 11.39 14.47 15.74
C GLU A 126 11.89 13.03 15.56
N GLU A 127 10.96 12.07 15.49
CA GLU A 127 11.28 10.65 15.40
C GLU A 127 10.61 10.00 14.18
N VAL A 128 11.41 9.47 13.25
CA VAL A 128 10.92 8.65 12.14
C VAL A 128 11.61 7.29 12.15
N SER A 129 10.82 6.22 12.15
CA SER A 129 11.31 4.84 12.04
C SER A 129 10.58 4.11 10.92
N VAL A 130 11.30 3.80 9.83
CA VAL A 130 10.78 2.99 8.72
C VAL A 130 11.52 1.65 8.69
N ARG A 131 10.77 0.56 8.89
CA ARG A 131 11.26 -0.82 8.80
C ARG A 131 10.49 -1.54 7.69
N ILE A 132 11.22 -2.06 6.71
CA ILE A 132 10.64 -2.78 5.58
C ILE A 132 11.20 -4.20 5.60
N ARG A 133 10.30 -5.17 5.67
CA ARG A 133 10.61 -6.59 5.71
C ARG A 133 9.92 -7.33 4.57
N LYS A 134 10.51 -8.46 4.20
CA LYS A 134 9.99 -9.36 3.17
C LYS A 134 9.54 -10.70 3.76
N VAL A 135 8.52 -11.30 3.17
CA VAL A 135 8.00 -12.63 3.52
C VAL A 135 8.03 -13.59 2.32
N PRO A 136 8.33 -14.88 2.51
CA PRO A 136 8.42 -15.88 1.44
C PRO A 136 7.03 -16.41 1.05
N LEU A 137 6.10 -15.53 0.70
CA LEU A 137 4.77 -15.87 0.19
C LEU A 137 4.28 -14.80 -0.79
N THR A 138 3.25 -15.12 -1.57
CA THR A 138 2.51 -14.16 -2.37
C THR A 138 1.31 -13.65 -1.57
N PRO A 139 1.28 -12.38 -1.11
CA PRO A 139 0.15 -11.83 -0.39
C PRO A 139 -1.15 -11.92 -1.20
N THR A 140 -2.20 -12.44 -0.58
CA THR A 140 -3.55 -12.52 -1.18
C THR A 140 -4.47 -11.38 -0.72
N GLN A 141 -3.99 -10.57 0.22
CA GLN A 141 -4.71 -9.44 0.78
C GLN A 141 -3.76 -8.27 1.09
N LYS A 142 -4.35 -7.08 1.15
CA LYS A 142 -3.81 -5.87 1.75
C LYS A 142 -4.33 -5.76 3.18
N LEU A 143 -3.46 -5.33 4.08
CA LEU A 143 -3.80 -5.03 5.45
C LEU A 143 -3.09 -3.75 5.86
N TYR A 144 -3.84 -2.77 6.33
CA TYR A 144 -3.33 -1.54 6.92
C TYR A 144 -3.91 -1.41 8.33
N LEU A 145 -3.03 -1.38 9.33
CA LEU A 145 -3.37 -1.04 10.71
C LEU A 145 -2.80 0.36 10.99
N LEU A 146 -3.68 1.29 11.31
CA LEU A 146 -3.36 2.70 11.53
C LEU A 146 -3.60 3.05 13.00
N ASN A 147 -2.54 3.50 13.67
CA ASN A 147 -2.48 3.91 15.07
C ASN A 147 -3.02 2.87 16.08
N GLY A 148 -3.14 1.60 15.68
CA GLY A 148 -3.81 0.56 16.48
C GLY A 148 -5.33 0.71 16.59
N GLU A 149 -5.90 1.73 15.94
CA GLU A 149 -7.31 2.13 16.06
C GLU A 149 -8.13 1.78 14.81
N GLN A 150 -7.51 1.76 13.63
CA GLN A 150 -8.19 1.49 12.38
C GLN A 150 -7.53 0.34 11.63
N LEU A 151 -8.33 -0.63 11.21
CA LEU A 151 -7.94 -1.68 10.28
C LEU A 151 -8.60 -1.40 8.91
N LEU A 152 -7.84 -1.59 7.85
CA LEU A 152 -8.32 -1.63 6.46
C LEU A 152 -7.83 -2.93 5.83
N GLU A 153 -8.75 -3.78 5.38
CA GLU A 153 -8.45 -5.01 4.67
C GLU A 153 -8.91 -4.92 3.22
N GLY A 154 -8.16 -5.47 2.27
CA GLY A 154 -8.58 -5.58 0.88
C GLY A 154 -8.08 -6.85 0.26
N TYR A 155 -8.79 -7.40 -0.72
CA TYR A 155 -8.40 -8.65 -1.36
C TYR A 155 -7.78 -8.38 -2.73
N TYR A 156 -6.73 -9.13 -3.06
CA TYR A 156 -6.18 -9.12 -4.41
C TYR A 156 -7.04 -10.01 -5.30
N THR A 157 -7.82 -9.41 -6.19
CA THR A 157 -8.49 -10.11 -7.29
C THR A 157 -7.60 -10.11 -8.51
N LEU A 158 -7.52 -11.26 -9.18
CA LEU A 158 -6.69 -11.44 -10.37
C LEU A 158 -7.50 -11.17 -11.63
N ASP A 159 -6.88 -10.53 -12.60
CA ASP A 159 -7.45 -10.29 -13.92
C ASP A 159 -6.35 -10.37 -15.00
N GLU A 160 -6.77 -10.56 -16.24
CA GLU A 160 -5.89 -10.54 -17.39
C GLU A 160 -5.82 -9.13 -18.00
N TRP A 161 -4.61 -8.63 -18.20
CA TRP A 161 -4.41 -7.36 -18.89
C TRP A 161 -3.10 -7.37 -19.67
N THR A 162 -3.00 -6.50 -20.67
CA THR A 162 -1.79 -6.35 -21.49
C THR A 162 -1.10 -5.04 -21.12
N PRO A 163 0.08 -5.09 -20.48
CA PRO A 163 0.84 -3.89 -20.17
C PRO A 163 1.36 -3.21 -21.44
N ALA A 164 1.57 -1.89 -21.38
CA ALA A 164 2.12 -1.18 -22.51
C ALA A 164 3.51 -1.76 -22.87
N PRO A 165 3.92 -1.77 -24.15
CA PRO A 165 5.22 -2.34 -24.55
C PRO A 165 6.41 -1.79 -23.76
N ALA A 166 6.36 -0.53 -23.35
CA ALA A 166 7.40 0.13 -22.56
C ALA A 166 7.52 -0.40 -21.12
N GLU A 167 6.50 -1.07 -20.58
CA GLU A 167 6.51 -1.64 -19.24
C GLU A 167 7.21 -3.01 -19.15
N GLY A 168 7.64 -3.57 -20.29
CA GLY A 168 8.54 -4.73 -20.32
C GLY A 168 7.94 -6.07 -19.91
N ALA A 169 6.62 -6.17 -19.70
CA ALA A 169 5.94 -7.38 -19.22
C ALA A 169 5.75 -8.49 -20.28
N GLY A 170 5.80 -8.15 -21.57
CA GLY A 170 5.87 -9.16 -22.64
C GLY A 170 4.57 -9.83 -23.08
N GLY A 171 3.45 -9.10 -23.15
CA GLY A 171 2.15 -9.62 -23.62
C GLY A 171 1.10 -9.57 -22.53
N THR A 172 0.04 -10.37 -22.66
CA THR A 172 -1.01 -10.46 -21.62
C THR A 172 -0.47 -11.15 -20.38
N ILE A 173 -0.76 -10.58 -19.21
CA ILE A 173 -0.38 -11.11 -17.91
C ILE A 173 -1.62 -11.32 -17.05
N VAL A 174 -1.56 -12.32 -16.17
CA VAL A 174 -2.44 -12.42 -15.01
C VAL A 174 -1.76 -11.68 -13.87
N ASP A 175 -2.39 -10.63 -13.34
CA ASP A 175 -1.89 -9.86 -12.20
C ASP A 175 -3.05 -9.46 -11.28
N SER A 176 -2.73 -8.98 -10.08
CA SER A 176 -3.72 -8.37 -9.21
C SER A 176 -4.09 -6.96 -9.67
N ILE A 177 -5.38 -6.65 -9.64
CA ILE A 177 -5.85 -5.26 -9.83
C ILE A 177 -5.54 -4.48 -8.55
N GLY A 178 -4.34 -3.87 -8.50
CA GLY A 178 -3.87 -3.12 -7.35
C GLY A 178 -4.58 -1.77 -7.14
N LEU A 179 -4.85 -1.06 -8.23
CA LEU A 179 -5.57 0.23 -8.25
C LEU A 179 -7.07 -0.04 -8.36
N GLY A 180 -7.79 -0.07 -7.24
CA GLY A 180 -9.24 -0.34 -7.22
C GLY A 180 -9.73 -1.45 -6.31
N ALA A 181 -8.83 -2.18 -5.67
CA ALA A 181 -9.23 -3.17 -4.67
C ALA A 181 -9.90 -2.46 -3.49
N GLU A 182 -11.21 -2.68 -3.33
CA GLU A 182 -12.03 -2.14 -2.24
C GLU A 182 -11.37 -2.47 -0.88
N LEU A 183 -11.27 -1.44 -0.03
CA LEU A 183 -10.81 -1.61 1.35
C LEU A 183 -12.02 -1.60 2.27
N PHE A 184 -12.09 -2.62 3.12
CA PHE A 184 -13.11 -2.81 4.14
C PHE A 184 -12.60 -2.24 5.47
N PRO A 185 -13.19 -1.13 5.96
CA PRO A 185 -12.75 -0.52 7.21
C PRO A 185 -13.38 -1.18 8.43
N TYR A 186 -12.55 -1.35 9.46
CA TYR A 186 -12.95 -1.78 10.80
C TYR A 186 -12.30 -0.90 11.86
N SER A 187 -13.10 -0.34 12.75
CA SER A 187 -12.59 0.52 13.84
C SER A 187 -12.41 -0.32 15.11
N ARG A 188 -11.43 0.03 15.95
CA ARG A 188 -11.25 -0.60 17.27
C ARG A 188 -12.44 -0.31 18.16
N ARG A 189 -13.04 0.88 18.05
CA ARG A 189 -14.24 1.28 18.79
C ARG A 189 -15.41 0.31 18.57
N ASP A 190 -15.65 -0.08 17.33
CA ASP A 190 -16.83 -0.88 16.97
C ASP A 190 -16.51 -2.37 16.87
N GLN A 191 -15.28 -2.73 16.47
CA GLN A 191 -14.84 -4.10 16.21
C GLN A 191 -13.46 -4.41 16.83
N ALA A 192 -13.28 -4.08 18.12
CA ALA A 192 -12.03 -4.29 18.86
C ALA A 192 -11.39 -5.67 18.64
N PHE A 193 -12.17 -6.76 18.74
CA PHE A 193 -11.64 -8.11 18.56
C PHE A 193 -11.01 -8.34 17.18
N LYS A 194 -11.62 -7.79 16.12
CA LYS A 194 -11.13 -7.93 14.73
C LYS A 194 -9.84 -7.15 14.54
N VAL A 195 -9.77 -5.91 15.02
CA VAL A 195 -8.56 -5.07 14.95
C VAL A 195 -7.42 -5.70 15.74
N GLU A 196 -7.68 -6.19 16.96
CA GLU A 196 -6.66 -6.86 17.77
C GLU A 196 -6.21 -8.20 17.17
N ALA A 197 -7.12 -8.97 16.57
CA ALA A 197 -6.77 -10.19 15.86
C ALA A 197 -5.88 -9.92 14.65
N ALA A 198 -6.17 -8.87 13.89
CA ALA A 198 -5.34 -8.42 12.78
C ALA A 198 -3.96 -7.95 13.26
N GLN A 199 -3.88 -7.22 14.37
CA GLN A 199 -2.61 -6.82 14.98
C GLN A 199 -1.77 -8.05 15.39
N ARG A 200 -2.38 -9.03 16.07
CA ARG A 200 -1.70 -10.29 16.42
C ARG A 200 -1.21 -11.06 15.20
N PHE A 201 -2.02 -11.09 14.14
CA PHE A 201 -1.63 -11.68 12.86
C PHE A 201 -0.40 -10.97 12.26
N PHE A 202 -0.44 -9.64 12.18
CA PHE A 202 0.67 -8.84 11.68
C PHE A 202 1.94 -9.07 12.49
N ASP A 203 1.85 -8.99 13.82
CA ASP A 203 2.99 -9.18 14.73
C ASP A 203 3.58 -10.59 14.64
N SER A 204 2.74 -11.61 14.45
CA SER A 204 3.20 -12.98 14.23
C SER A 204 4.05 -13.07 12.96
N TYR A 205 3.55 -12.55 11.84
CA TYR A 205 4.29 -12.55 10.57
C TYR A 205 5.56 -11.71 10.66
N TRP A 206 5.47 -10.52 11.25
CA TRP A 206 6.60 -9.61 11.44
C TRP A 206 7.75 -10.23 12.22
N ASN A 207 7.42 -10.94 13.31
CA ASN A 207 8.41 -11.47 14.24
C ASN A 207 8.93 -12.86 13.85
N GLN A 208 8.07 -13.72 13.27
CA GLN A 208 8.40 -15.13 13.05
C GLN A 208 8.82 -15.44 11.62
N LEU A 209 8.35 -14.66 10.64
CA LEU A 209 8.51 -14.99 9.22
C LEU A 209 9.26 -13.90 8.44
N ALA A 210 8.99 -12.63 8.74
CA ALA A 210 9.49 -11.52 7.97
C ALA A 210 10.97 -11.25 8.23
N GLN A 211 11.75 -11.08 7.16
CA GLN A 211 13.19 -10.76 7.19
C GLN A 211 13.42 -9.35 6.69
N GLU A 212 14.48 -8.67 7.13
CA GLU A 212 14.81 -7.34 6.60
C GLU A 212 14.92 -7.37 5.07
N MET A 213 14.27 -6.41 4.42
CA MET A 213 14.28 -6.31 2.97
C MET A 213 15.49 -5.49 2.54
N ASP A 214 16.31 -6.06 1.66
CA ASP A 214 17.37 -5.30 1.01
C ASP A 214 16.76 -4.37 -0.05
N LEU A 215 17.07 -3.08 0.07
CA LEU A 215 16.63 -2.03 -0.84
C LEU A 215 17.81 -1.38 -1.58
N SER A 216 19.05 -1.77 -1.27
CA SER A 216 20.21 -1.52 -2.14
C SER A 216 19.96 -2.35 -3.39
N GLY A 217 19.58 -1.71 -4.51
CA GLY A 217 19.53 -2.46 -5.76
C GLY A 217 20.95 -2.89 -6.12
N ASP A 218 21.16 -4.19 -6.30
CA ASP A 218 22.23 -4.71 -7.15
C ASP A 218 21.75 -4.72 -8.61
#